data_AF-V6ATT2-F1
#
_entry.id   AF-V6ATT2-F1
#
_cell.length_a   1.000
_cell.length_b   1.000
_cell.length_c   1.000
_cell.angle_alpha   90.00
_cell.angle_beta   90.00
_cell.angle_gamma   90.00
#
_symmetry.space_group_name_H-M   'P 1'
#
loop_
_entity.id
_entity.type
_entity.pdbx_description
1 polymer ?
#
loop_
_entity_poly.entity_id
_entity_poly.type
_entity_poly.pdbx_seq_one_letter_code
_entity_poly.pdbx_strand_id
1 'polypeptide(L)' 'MHETLAKARKLGGSLIVRIPKEVAEDEDIHEGEMVRLRISKVRKSGFGSLKGVGSMTREDEMDEQIRH' A
#
# COMPACT_ATOMS: atom_id res chain seq x y z
N MET A 1 17.82 -4.85 -10.89
CA MET A 1 16.72 -4.95 -9.91
C MET A 1 15.88 -3.70 -10.04
N HIS A 2 14.81 -3.80 -10.81
CA HIS A 2 13.84 -2.71 -10.99
C HIS A 2 12.83 -2.71 -9.83
N GLU A 3 12.69 -1.60 -9.10
CA GLU A 3 11.69 -1.44 -8.04
C GLU A 3 10.57 -0.53 -8.54
N THR A 4 9.32 -1.03 -8.54
CA THR A 4 8.16 -0.26 -8.98
C THR A 4 7.00 -0.38 -7.99
N LEU A 5 6.20 0.69 -7.88
CA LEU A 5 5.01 0.70 -7.04
C LEU A 5 3.78 0.29 -7.85
N ALA A 6 3.25 -0.89 -7.56
CA ALA A 6 2.03 -1.39 -8.19
C ALA A 6 0.86 -1.42 -7.20
N LYS A 7 -0.33 -1.05 -7.68
CA LYS A 7 -1.57 -1.18 -6.90
C LYS A 7 -2.14 -2.59 -7.05
N ALA A 8 -2.21 -3.32 -5.94
CA ALA A 8 -2.88 -4.61 -5.90
C ALA A 8 -4.40 -4.45 -6.06
N ARG A 9 -5.03 -5.42 -6.73
CA ARG A 9 -6.49 -5.51 -6.92
C ARG A 9 -6.96 -6.93 -6.61
N LYS A 10 -8.20 -7.07 -6.16
CA LYS A 10 -8.82 -8.38 -5.90
C LYS A 10 -9.42 -8.93 -7.19
N LEU A 11 -9.08 -10.17 -7.53
CA LEU A 11 -9.74 -10.96 -8.56
C LEU A 11 -10.01 -12.36 -7.97
N GLY A 12 -11.29 -12.70 -7.81
CA GLY A 12 -11.70 -13.93 -7.12
C GLY A 12 -11.18 -13.98 -5.67
N GLY A 13 -10.51 -15.08 -5.33
CA GLY A 13 -9.88 -15.31 -4.03
C GLY A 13 -8.46 -14.73 -3.90
N SER A 14 -7.93 -14.10 -4.95
CA SER A 14 -6.51 -13.71 -5.03
C SER A 14 -6.32 -12.21 -5.20
N LEU A 15 -5.13 -11.74 -4.82
CA LEU A 15 -4.65 -10.41 -5.18
C LEU A 15 -3.78 -10.51 -6.43
N ILE A 16 -4.04 -9.63 -7.38
CA ILE A 16 -3.23 -9.46 -8.57
C ILE A 16 -2.55 -8.09 -8.56
N VAL A 17 -1.32 -8.06 -9.07
CA VAL A 17 -0.59 -6.84 -9.42
C VAL A 17 -0.33 -6.88 -10.92
N ARG A 18 -0.49 -5.74 -11.60
CA ARG A 18 -0.05 -5.63 -12.98
C ARG A 18 1.45 -5.36 -12.96
N ILE A 19 2.21 -6.14 -13.71
CA ILE A 19 3.60 -5.82 -14.02
C ILE A 19 3.55 -4.69 -15.06
N PRO A 20 4.13 -3.50 -14.76
CA PRO A 20 4.21 -2.43 -15.75
C PRO A 20 4.95 -2.90 -17.00
N LYS A 21 4.57 -2.37 -18.17
CA LYS A 21 5.08 -2.84 -19.46
C LYS A 21 6.61 -2.69 -19.51
N GLU A 22 7.11 -1.56 -19.04
CA GLU A 22 8.54 -1.27 -18.97
C GLU A 22 9.31 -2.31 -18.15
N VAL A 23 8.76 -2.80 -17.04
CA VAL A 23 9.40 -3.82 -16.21
C VAL A 23 9.32 -5.20 -16.87
N ALA A 24 8.22 -5.50 -17.56
CA ALA A 24 8.08 -6.77 -18.28
C ALA A 24 9.06 -6.85 -19.45
N GLU A 25 9.25 -5.75 -20.19
CA GLU A 25 10.21 -5.68 -21.30
C GLU A 25 11.67 -5.70 -20.80
N ASP A 26 11.99 -4.95 -19.74
CA ASP A 26 13.35 -4.87 -19.19
C ASP A 26 13.83 -6.20 -18.59
N GLU A 27 12.92 -6.95 -17.94
CA GLU A 27 13.23 -8.21 -17.27
C GLU A 27 12.82 -9.45 -18.09
N ASP A 28 12.46 -9.26 -19.38
CA ASP A 28 12.09 -10.31 -20.35
C ASP A 28 11.00 -11.28 -19.86
N ILE A 29 9.99 -10.76 -19.15
CA ILE A 29 8.93 -11.55 -18.51
C ILE A 29 7.80 -11.83 -19.50
N HIS A 30 7.46 -13.10 -19.67
CA HIS A 30 6.42 -13.55 -20.59
C HIS A 30 5.19 -14.14 -19.90
N GLU A 31 4.06 -14.21 -20.62
CA GLU A 31 2.85 -14.86 -20.11
C GLU A 31 3.10 -16.35 -19.83
N GLY A 32 2.63 -16.82 -18.66
CA GLY A 32 2.79 -18.22 -18.22
C GLY A 32 4.13 -18.53 -17.56
N GLU A 33 5.05 -17.57 -17.49
CA GLU A 33 6.32 -17.74 -16.82
C GLU A 33 6.19 -17.70 -15.28
N MET A 34 6.98 -18.53 -14.59
CA MET A 34 7.03 -18.52 -13.14
C MET A 34 8.05 -17.47 -12.67
N VAL A 35 7.56 -16.43 -12.00
CA VAL A 35 8.40 -15.35 -11.47
C VAL A 35 8.53 -15.40 -9.95
N ARG A 36 9.67 -14.95 -9.43
CA ARG A 36 9.87 -14.76 -7.99
C ARG A 36 9.43 -13.36 -7.60
N LEU A 37 8.55 -13.25 -6.60
CA LEU A 37 8.06 -11.97 -6.09
C LEU A 37 8.71 -11.63 -4.75
N ARG A 38 9.16 -10.39 -4.59
CA ARG A 38 9.52 -9.79 -3.28
C ARG A 38 8.52 -8.69 -2.98
N ILE A 39 7.69 -8.89 -1.95
CA ILE A 39 6.57 -7.98 -1.64
C ILE A 39 6.92 -7.10 -0.43
N SER A 40 6.85 -5.78 -0.60
CA SER A 40 6.89 -4.80 0.49
C SER A 40 5.60 -3.96 0.49
N LYS A 41 5.07 -3.63 1.67
CA LYS A 41 3.96 -2.69 1.79
C LYS A 41 4.51 -1.27 1.79
N VAL A 42 4.02 -0.43 0.87
CA VAL A 42 4.23 1.02 0.96
C VAL A 42 3.47 1.52 2.19
N ARG A 43 4.20 1.88 3.25
CA ARG A 43 3.62 2.67 4.34
C ARG A 43 3.38 4.06 3.77
N LYS A 44 2.11 4.48 3.69
CA LYS A 44 1.83 5.90 3.48
C LYS A 44 2.47 6.62 4.68
N SER A 45 3.50 7.42 4.43
CA SER A 45 3.82 8.55 5.30
C SER A 45 2.50 9.27 5.58
N GLY A 46 2.24 9.70 6.82
CA GLY A 46 0.94 10.09 7.40
C GLY A 46 0.08 11.15 6.66
N PHE A 47 0.39 11.50 5.42
CA PHE A 47 -0.48 12.19 4.48
C PHE A 47 -1.69 11.32 4.08
N GLY A 48 -2.71 11.35 4.94
CA GLY A 48 -4.03 10.80 4.64
C GLY A 48 -4.63 9.92 5.75
N SER A 49 -3.92 9.69 6.85
CA SER A 49 -4.47 8.97 8.02
C SER A 49 -5.56 9.77 8.75
N LEU A 50 -5.73 11.05 8.41
CA LEU A 50 -6.74 11.96 8.95
C LEU A 50 -7.83 12.35 7.93
N LYS A 51 -7.97 11.65 6.79
CA LYS A 51 -9.04 11.92 5.79
C LYS A 51 -10.43 11.39 6.24
N GLY A 52 -10.79 11.66 7.48
CA GLY A 52 -12.01 11.19 8.14
C GLY A 52 -12.11 11.56 9.62
N VAL A 53 -11.06 12.15 10.20
CA VAL A 53 -11.12 12.80 11.51
C VAL A 53 -11.50 14.25 11.22
N GLY A 54 -12.70 14.66 11.64
CA GLY A 54 -13.07 16.08 11.63
C GLY A 54 -12.05 16.90 12.40
N SER A 55 -12.00 18.21 12.18
CA SER A 55 -11.18 19.12 12.98
C SER A 55 -11.34 18.81 14.46
N MET A 56 -10.23 18.46 15.13
CA MET A 56 -10.17 18.25 16.58
C MET A 56 -10.72 19.51 17.25
N THR A 57 -11.93 19.40 17.79
CA THR A 57 -12.55 20.47 18.58
C THR A 57 -11.89 20.47 19.96
N ARG A 58 -11.78 21.64 20.59
CA ARG A 58 -11.17 21.84 21.92
C ARG A 58 -11.74 20.97 23.06
N GLU A 59 -12.78 20.18 22.79
CA GLU A 59 -13.35 19.21 23.72
C GLU A 59 -12.55 17.90 23.80
N ASP A 60 -11.64 17.62 22.84
CA ASP A 60 -10.80 16.42 22.83
C ASP A 60 -9.51 16.56 23.69
N GLU A 61 -9.25 17.70 24.33
CA GLU A 61 -8.03 17.94 25.12
C GLU A 61 -8.08 17.44 26.59
N MET A 62 -9.11 16.71 27.03
CA MET A 62 -9.35 16.49 28.48
C MET A 62 -9.63 15.06 28.99
N ASP A 63 -9.11 13.99 28.39
CA ASP A 63 -9.23 12.64 29.02
C ASP A 63 -7.97 11.76 28.92
N GLU A 64 -6.78 12.35 29.05
CA GLU A 64 -5.55 11.57 29.26
C GLU A 64 -4.82 11.94 30.57
N GLN A 65 -5.56 12.07 31.66
CA GLN A 65 -4.96 12.03 33.00
C GLN A 65 -5.45 10.83 33.81
N ILE A 66 -4.57 9.82 33.85
CA ILE A 66 -4.26 8.99 35.02
C ILE A 66 -5.30 7.90 35.35
N ARG A 67 -5.05 6.69 34.84
CA ARG A 67 -5.30 5.47 35.63
C ARG A 67 -4.34 5.49 36.82
N HIS A 68 -4.86 5.73 38.01
CA HIS A 68 -4.33 5.17 39.24
C HIS A 68 -5.46 4.93 40.24
#